data_AF-A0A8H3MEB7-F1
#
_entry.id   AF-A0A8H3MEB7-F1
#
_cell.length_a   1.000
_cell.length_b   1.000
_cell.length_c   1.000
_cell.angle_alpha   90.00
_cell.angle_beta   90.00
_cell.angle_gamma   90.00
#
_symmetry.space_group_name_H-M   'P 1'
#
loop_
_entity.id
_entity.type
_entity.pdbx_description
1 polymer ?
#
loop_
_entity_poly.entity_id
_entity_poly.type
_entity_poly.pdbx_seq_one_letter_code
_entity_poly.pdbx_strand_id
1 'polypeptide(L)'
;MYGLCKECRQPNTSKNHESEWCKPCITKHFQQNFKNWTSGNHEVDEFIQITQLIGRDPYEALEWIECDRFKNIEYLAKDGVELFINTIWKDGYIEDLDYENKQWKRITEMKVALKLFT
;
A
#
# COMPACT_ATOMS: atom_id res chain seq x y z
N MET A 1 3.28 17.27 -19.08
CA MET A 1 3.70 15.92 -19.54
C MET A 1 4.55 15.31 -18.43
N TYR A 2 4.16 14.14 -17.90
CA TYR A 2 4.69 13.57 -16.64
C TYR A 2 6.03 12.81 -16.77
N GLY A 3 6.77 13.02 -17.86
CA GLY A 3 7.97 12.24 -18.19
C GLY A 3 7.66 10.84 -18.74
N LEU A 4 8.71 10.08 -19.04
CA LEU A 4 8.64 8.70 -19.51
C LEU A 4 8.96 7.74 -18.36
N CYS A 5 8.24 6.63 -18.29
CA CYS A 5 8.48 5.56 -17.33
C CYS A 5 9.88 4.94 -17.54
N LYS A 6 10.59 4.73 -16.43
CA LYS A 6 11.93 4.13 -16.43
C LYS A 6 11.95 2.67 -16.90
N GLU A 7 10.86 1.92 -16.70
CA GLU A 7 10.76 0.51 -17.12
C GLU A 7 10.31 0.34 -18.57
N CYS A 8 9.17 0.91 -18.97
CA CYS A 8 8.57 0.66 -20.29
C CYS A 8 8.78 1.78 -21.32
N ARG A 9 9.37 2.92 -20.91
CA ARG A 9 9.60 4.12 -21.74
C ARG A 9 8.35 4.75 -22.34
N GLN A 10 7.15 4.37 -21.88
CA GLN A 10 5.89 5.03 -22.21
C GLN A 10 5.66 6.23 -21.29
N PRO A 11 4.82 7.22 -21.67
CA PRO A 11 4.48 8.32 -20.79
C PRO A 11 3.92 7.86 -19.44
N ASN A 12 4.36 8.48 -18.34
CA ASN A 12 3.78 8.23 -17.03
C ASN A 12 2.31 8.69 -16.99
N THR A 13 1.50 7.96 -16.23
CA THR A 13 0.07 8.25 -16.03
C THR A 13 -0.12 9.45 -15.13
N SER A 14 0.68 9.56 -14.07
CA SER A 14 0.70 10.70 -13.17
C SER A 14 2.12 10.93 -12.64
N LYS A 15 2.32 12.10 -12.05
CA LYS A 15 3.51 12.44 -11.27
C LYS A 15 3.06 13.31 -10.12
N ASN A 16 3.43 12.93 -8.90
CA ASN A 16 3.26 13.78 -7.71
C ASN A 16 4.65 14.25 -7.23
N HIS A 17 4.73 14.84 -6.04
CA HIS A 17 6.00 15.32 -5.49
C HIS A 17 6.99 14.20 -5.17
N GLU A 18 6.52 12.96 -5.04
CA GLU A 18 7.24 11.84 -4.42
C GLU A 18 7.52 10.69 -5.41
N SER A 19 6.72 10.54 -6.47
CA SER A 19 6.73 9.39 -7.37
C SER A 19 6.29 9.72 -8.81
N GLU A 20 6.84 8.93 -9.74
CA GLU A 20 6.41 8.85 -11.13
C GLU A 20 5.60 7.57 -11.36
N TRP A 21 4.29 7.72 -11.58
CA TRP A 21 3.38 6.59 -11.66
C TRP A 21 3.15 6.16 -13.11
N CYS A 22 3.63 4.98 -13.46
CA CYS A 22 3.29 4.32 -14.72
C CYS A 22 2.27 3.23 -14.48
N LYS A 23 0.98 3.52 -14.67
CA LYS A 23 -0.11 2.58 -14.37
C LYS A 23 0.12 1.18 -14.96
N PRO A 24 0.46 1.00 -16.25
CA PRO A 24 0.71 -0.35 -16.79
C PRO A 24 1.83 -1.12 -16.07
N CYS A 25 2.93 -0.47 -15.70
CA CYS A 25 4.03 -1.15 -15.00
C CYS A 25 3.63 -1.46 -13.56
N ILE A 26 3.07 -0.48 -12.85
CA ILE A 26 2.64 -0.62 -11.46
C ILE A 26 1.57 -1.72 -11.31
N THR A 27 0.55 -1.71 -12.17
CA THR A 27 -0.49 -2.77 -12.22
C THR A 27 0.14 -4.14 -12.39
N LYS A 28 1.15 -4.28 -13.27
CA LYS A 28 1.86 -5.55 -13.47
C LYS A 28 2.62 -6.00 -12.21
N HIS A 29 3.27 -5.09 -11.51
CA HIS A 29 3.97 -5.39 -10.24
C HIS A 29 2.98 -5.82 -9.15
N PHE A 30 1.84 -5.15 -9.02
CA PHE A 30 0.77 -5.57 -8.11
C PHE A 30 0.26 -6.98 -8.45
N GLN A 31 -0.08 -7.24 -9.72
CA GLN A 31 -0.58 -8.54 -10.18
C GLN A 31 0.40 -9.69 -9.89
N GLN A 32 1.71 -9.45 -9.99
CA GLN A 32 2.73 -10.43 -9.63
C GLN A 32 2.73 -10.76 -8.13
N ASN A 33 2.29 -9.82 -7.29
CA ASN A 33 2.26 -9.96 -5.84
C ASN A 33 0.92 -10.49 -5.27
N PHE A 34 -0.14 -10.59 -6.08
CA PHE A 34 -1.47 -11.04 -5.60
C PHE A 34 -1.46 -12.44 -4.99
N LYS A 35 -0.50 -13.29 -5.34
CA LYS A 35 -0.37 -14.65 -4.78
C LYS A 35 0.41 -14.70 -3.47
N ASN A 36 1.02 -13.59 -3.06
CA ASN A 36 1.92 -13.53 -1.91
C ASN A 36 1.24 -13.08 -0.61
N TRP A 37 -0.03 -12.70 -0.67
CA TRP A 37 -0.82 -12.30 0.48
C TRP A 37 -2.29 -12.68 0.28
N THR A 38 -3.02 -12.85 1.37
CA THR A 38 -4.49 -13.00 1.39
C THR A 38 -4.98 -12.59 2.77
N SER A 39 -6.12 -11.92 2.84
CA SER A 39 -6.80 -11.66 4.11
C SER A 39 -7.54 -12.88 4.66
N GLY A 40 -7.61 -13.97 3.90
CA GLY A 40 -8.51 -15.09 4.16
C GLY A 40 -9.98 -14.80 3.79
N ASN A 41 -10.29 -13.58 3.33
CA ASN A 41 -11.61 -13.19 2.83
C ASN A 41 -11.51 -12.78 1.35
N HIS A 42 -12.14 -13.58 0.47
CA HIS A 42 -12.11 -13.34 -0.97
C HIS A 42 -12.66 -11.97 -1.38
N GLU A 43 -13.76 -11.50 -0.77
CA GLU A 43 -14.38 -10.22 -1.14
C GLU A 43 -13.46 -9.05 -0.80
N VAL A 44 -12.78 -9.11 0.34
CA VAL A 44 -11.79 -8.11 0.76
C VAL A 44 -10.57 -8.15 -0.16
N ASP A 45 -10.06 -9.35 -0.46
CA ASP A 45 -8.91 -9.51 -1.36
C ASP A 45 -9.21 -8.96 -2.76
N GLU A 46 -10.38 -9.30 -3.32
CA GLU A 46 -10.82 -8.80 -4.62
C GLU A 46 -10.96 -7.27 -4.62
N PHE A 47 -11.57 -6.70 -3.57
CA PHE A 47 -11.70 -5.25 -3.44
C PHE A 47 -10.34 -4.55 -3.42
N ILE A 48 -9.39 -5.03 -2.60
CA ILE A 48 -8.03 -4.49 -2.52
C ILE A 48 -7.34 -4.61 -3.88
N GLN A 49 -7.37 -5.78 -4.53
CA GLN A 49 -6.79 -5.97 -5.86
C GLN A 49 -7.38 -4.99 -6.89
N ILE A 50 -8.70 -4.78 -6.90
CA ILE A 50 -9.34 -3.80 -7.79
C ILE A 50 -8.77 -2.40 -7.55
N THR A 51 -8.63 -1.96 -6.29
CA THR A 51 -8.06 -0.63 -5.99
C THR A 51 -6.63 -0.50 -6.53
N GLN A 52 -5.80 -1.54 -6.39
CA GLN A 52 -4.43 -1.59 -6.89
C GLN A 52 -4.35 -1.57 -8.43
N LEU A 53 -5.34 -2.14 -9.13
CA LEU A 53 -5.41 -2.12 -10.59
C LEU A 53 -5.89 -0.77 -11.15
N ILE A 54 -6.79 -0.07 -10.44
CA ILE A 54 -7.39 1.18 -10.94
C ILE A 54 -6.66 2.44 -10.46
N GLY A 55 -5.95 2.36 -9.33
CA GLY A 55 -5.27 3.46 -8.66
C GLY A 55 -4.32 4.25 -9.56
N ARG A 56 -4.28 5.57 -9.35
CA ARG A 56 -3.52 6.53 -10.15
C ARG A 56 -2.26 7.04 -9.47
N ASP A 57 -2.10 6.72 -8.20
CA ASP A 57 -0.95 7.01 -7.36
C ASP A 57 -0.93 6.02 -6.16
N PRO A 58 0.13 6.01 -5.33
CA PRO A 58 0.24 5.07 -4.22
C PRO A 58 -0.86 5.20 -3.16
N TYR A 59 -1.47 6.38 -3.02
CA TYR A 59 -2.47 6.66 -1.99
C TYR A 59 -3.87 6.13 -2.35
N GLU A 60 -4.13 5.90 -3.64
CA GLU A 60 -5.37 5.29 -4.13
C GLU A 60 -5.34 3.75 -4.13
N ALA A 61 -4.17 3.14 -3.92
CA ALA A 61 -3.98 1.69 -3.94
C ALA A 61 -3.97 1.14 -2.51
N LEU A 62 -5.05 0.46 -2.10
CA LEU A 62 -5.12 -0.13 -0.77
C LEU A 62 -4.12 -1.29 -0.63
N GLU A 63 -3.67 -1.51 0.60
CA GLU A 63 -2.76 -2.60 0.95
C GLU A 63 -3.37 -3.47 2.03
N TRP A 64 -3.25 -4.79 1.87
CA TRP A 64 -3.47 -5.73 2.96
C TRP A 64 -2.20 -5.83 3.81
N ILE A 65 -2.33 -5.60 5.12
CA ILE A 65 -1.20 -5.60 6.06
C ILE A 65 -1.42 -6.67 7.12
N GLU A 66 -0.52 -7.65 7.16
CA GLU A 66 -0.53 -8.68 8.20
C GLU A 66 -0.30 -8.07 9.59
N CYS A 67 -1.01 -8.60 10.59
CA CYS A 67 -0.97 -8.07 11.96
C CYS A 67 0.45 -8.07 12.56
N ASP A 68 1.31 -9.01 12.15
CA ASP A 68 2.68 -9.13 12.61
C ASP A 68 3.60 -8.00 12.08
N ARG A 69 3.13 -7.18 11.13
CA ARG A 69 3.83 -5.99 10.63
C ARG A 69 3.67 -4.78 11.54
N PHE A 70 2.82 -4.87 12.56
CA PHE A 70 2.67 -3.85 13.58
C PHE A 70 3.49 -4.17 14.84
N LYS A 71 3.98 -3.13 15.52
CA LYS A 71 4.65 -3.21 16.83
C LYS A 71 4.16 -2.09 17.76
N ASN A 72 4.46 -2.19 19.05
CA ASN A 72 4.08 -1.21 20.07
C ASN A 72 2.56 -0.96 20.11
N ILE A 73 1.81 -2.05 20.08
CA ILE A 73 0.34 -2.01 20.11
C ILE A 73 -0.10 -1.67 21.54
N GLU A 74 -0.52 -0.44 21.78
CA GLU A 74 -1.14 -0.01 23.05
C GLU A 74 -2.65 0.05 22.88
N TYR A 75 -3.38 -0.74 23.67
CA TYR A 75 -4.84 -0.80 23.60
C TYR A 75 -5.50 0.34 24.40
N LEU A 76 -6.44 1.02 23.78
CA LEU A 76 -7.31 2.01 24.39
C LEU A 76 -8.77 1.69 24.04
N ALA A 77 -9.52 1.26 25.06
CA ALA A 77 -10.98 1.25 24.98
C ALA A 77 -11.50 2.64 25.36
N LYS A 78 -12.17 3.33 24.43
CA LYS A 78 -12.82 4.62 24.71
C LYS A 78 -14.22 4.65 24.11
N ASP A 79 -15.22 4.89 24.95
CA ASP A 79 -16.61 5.08 24.55
C ASP A 79 -17.17 3.93 23.66
N GLY A 80 -16.77 2.69 23.95
CA GLY A 80 -17.18 1.50 23.18
C GLY A 80 -16.45 1.30 21.85
N VAL A 81 -15.43 2.13 21.56
CA VAL A 81 -14.53 1.95 20.42
C VAL A 81 -13.23 1.33 20.91
N GLU A 82 -12.84 0.22 20.29
CA GLU A 82 -11.55 -0.41 20.48
C GLU A 82 -10.52 0.20 19.53
N LEU A 83 -9.58 0.97 20.09
CA LEU A 83 -8.46 1.53 19.35
C LEU A 83 -7.14 0.95 19.84
N PHE A 84 -6.22 0.73 18.92
CA PHE A 84 -4.81 0.58 19.25
C PHE A 84 -4.08 1.87 18.90
N ILE A 85 -3.64 2.59 19.93
CA ILE A 85 -2.89 3.84 19.83
C ILE A 85 -1.38 3.55 19.88
N ASN A 86 -0.56 4.52 19.48
CA ASN A 86 0.91 4.43 19.45
C ASN A 86 1.49 3.24 18.66
N THR A 87 0.68 2.62 17.80
CA THR A 87 1.09 1.48 16.99
C THR A 87 2.06 1.94 15.90
N ILE A 88 3.09 1.14 15.65
CA ILE A 88 4.06 1.38 14.57
C ILE A 88 3.86 0.32 13.49
N TRP A 89 3.57 0.75 12.28
CA TRP A 89 3.65 -0.09 11.08
C TRP A 89 5.10 -0.13 10.62
N LYS A 90 5.75 -1.30 10.74
CA LYS A 90 7.19 -1.47 10.46
C LYS A 90 7.54 -1.11 9.03
N ASP A 91 6.72 -1.53 8.08
CA ASP A 91 6.99 -1.32 6.65
C ASP A 91 6.59 0.06 6.19
N GLY A 92 5.55 0.62 6.81
CA GLY A 92 4.91 1.85 6.38
C GLY A 92 4.38 1.77 4.94
N TYR A 93 3.90 2.89 4.40
CA TYR A 93 3.19 2.90 3.12
C TYR A 93 4.13 2.89 1.92
N ILE A 94 3.62 2.42 0.78
CA ILE A 94 4.31 2.51 -0.51
C ILE A 94 4.42 3.98 -0.94
N GLU A 95 5.65 4.44 -1.15
CA GLU A 95 5.95 5.78 -1.67
C GLU A 95 6.14 5.75 -3.19
N ASP A 96 6.90 4.77 -3.70
CA ASP A 96 7.21 4.63 -5.12
C ASP A 96 7.62 3.18 -5.46
N LEU A 97 7.81 2.89 -6.75
CA LEU A 97 8.43 1.67 -7.21
C LEU A 97 9.91 1.91 -7.55
N ASP A 98 10.80 1.15 -6.90
CA ASP A 98 12.18 1.04 -7.32
C ASP A 98 12.26 0.11 -8.55
N TYR A 99 12.34 0.71 -9.73
CA TYR A 99 12.40 -0.03 -11.00
C TYR A 99 13.70 -0.81 -11.19
N GLU A 100 14.80 -0.45 -10.52
CA GLU A 100 16.08 -1.17 -10.62
C GLU A 100 16.02 -2.47 -9.82
N ASN A 101 15.56 -2.38 -8.58
CA ASN A 101 15.45 -3.52 -7.67
C ASN A 101 14.12 -4.28 -7.80
N LYS A 102 13.15 -3.74 -8.54
CA LYS A 102 11.78 -4.26 -8.70
C LYS A 102 11.09 -4.48 -7.35
N GLN A 103 11.27 -3.51 -6.45
CA GLN A 103 10.73 -3.54 -5.10
C GLN A 103 10.01 -2.23 -4.77
N TRP A 104 9.03 -2.30 -3.88
CA TRP A 104 8.35 -1.12 -3.38
C TRP A 104 9.29 -0.32 -2.48
N LYS A 105 9.45 0.96 -2.80
CA LYS A 105 10.06 1.94 -1.91
C LYS A 105 8.99 2.35 -0.89
N ARG A 106 9.34 2.33 0.40
CA ARG A 106 8.40 2.60 1.50
C ARG A 106 8.97 3.61 2.49
N ILE A 107 8.08 4.35 3.15
CA ILE A 107 8.42 5.16 4.32
C ILE A 107 8.19 4.32 5.57
N THR A 108 9.26 3.70 6.08
CA THR A 108 9.19 2.72 7.18
C THR A 108 8.91 3.35 8.55
N GLU A 109 8.55 2.51 9.52
CA GLU A 109 8.33 2.88 10.93
C GLU A 109 7.27 3.98 11.14
N MET A 110 6.15 3.87 10.44
CA MET A 110 5.07 4.85 10.51
C MET A 110 4.19 4.66 11.76
N LYS A 111 3.95 5.74 12.51
CA LYS A 111 2.96 5.75 13.58
C LYS A 111 1.55 5.74 12.99
N VAL A 112 0.74 4.79 13.42
CA VAL A 112 -0.64 4.59 12.96
C VAL A 112 -1.57 4.37 14.15
N ALA A 113 -2.87 4.57 13.91
CA ALA A 113 -3.92 4.12 14.80
C ALA A 113 -4.67 2.98 14.13
N LEU A 114 -4.90 1.88 14.84
CA LEU A 114 -5.74 0.79 14.35
C LEU A 114 -7.11 0.89 15.01
N LYS A 115 -8.17 0.69 14.22
CA LYS A 115 -9.55 0.62 14.69
C LYS A 115 -10.10 -0.75 14.34
N LEU A 116 -10.67 -1.44 15.32
CA LEU A 116 -11.40 -2.68 15.07
C LEU A 116 -12.84 -2.35 14.69
N PHE A 117 -13.34 -3.06 13.70
CA PHE A 117 -14.74 -3.08 13.34
C PHE A 117 -15.28 -4.44 13.77
N THR A 118 -15.94 -4.46 14.92
CA THR A 118 -16.63 -5.62 15.51
C THR A 118 -18.12 -5.55 15.22
#